data_AF-A0A646QE96-F1
#
_entry.id   AF-A0A646QE96-F1
#
_cell.length_a   1.000
_cell.length_b   1.000
_cell.length_c   1.000
_cell.angle_alpha   90.00
_cell.angle_beta   90.00
_cell.angle_gamma   90.00
#
_symmetry.space_group_name_H-M   'P 1'
#
loop_
_entity.id
_entity.type
_entity.pdbx_description
1 polymer ?
#
loop_
_entity_poly.entity_id
_entity_poly.type
_entity_poly.pdbx_seq_one_letter_code
_entity_poly.pdbx_strand_id
1 'polypeptide(L)' 'MAGGGHVDDAQFKGLSKYFNSVTDTGRANVAKATLLGVGLIGLFFWLKPKKQAVEKK' A
#
# COMPACT_ATOMS: atom_id res chain seq x y z
N MET A 1 2.06 21.09 -16.02
CA MET A 1 1.16 20.11 -15.37
C MET A 1 0.10 19.75 -16.41
N ALA A 2 0.24 18.60 -17.09
CA ALA A 2 -0.66 18.26 -18.19
C ALA A 2 -2.04 17.83 -17.67
N GLY A 3 -3.10 18.40 -18.24
CA GLY A 3 -4.40 17.75 -18.35
C GLY A 3 -5.42 18.09 -17.26
N GLY A 4 -6.03 19.27 -17.36
CA GLY A 4 -7.33 19.56 -16.75
C GLY A 4 -8.46 18.81 -17.46
N GLY A 5 -8.51 17.49 -17.32
CA GLY A 5 -9.68 16.68 -17.64
C GLY A 5 -10.25 16.17 -16.32
N HIS A 6 -11.48 16.59 -15.99
CA HIS A 6 -12.22 16.04 -14.87
C HIS A 6 -12.35 14.52 -15.11
N VAL A 7 -11.57 13.71 -14.39
CA VAL A 7 -11.63 12.26 -14.54
C VAL A 7 -12.84 11.78 -13.73
N ASP A 8 -13.95 11.53 -14.41
CA ASP A 8 -15.18 11.04 -13.79
C ASP A 8 -14.94 9.76 -13.00
N ASP A 9 -15.06 9.81 -11.67
CA ASP A 9 -14.92 8.65 -10.77
C ASP A 9 -15.85 7.48 -11.10
N ALA A 10 -16.89 7.71 -11.91
CA ALA A 10 -17.82 6.68 -12.40
C ALA A 10 -17.17 5.71 -13.40
N GLN A 11 -16.06 6.09 -14.05
CA GLN A 11 -15.33 5.22 -14.98
C GLN A 11 -14.57 4.11 -14.26
N PHE A 12 -14.19 4.33 -13.01
CA PHE A 12 -13.49 3.34 -12.20
C PHE A 12 -14.47 2.50 -11.41
N LYS A 13 -14.38 1.18 -11.57
CA LYS A 13 -15.20 0.20 -10.84
C LYS A 13 -14.32 -0.69 -9.97
N GLY A 14 -14.92 -1.20 -8.89
CA GLY A 14 -14.25 -2.12 -7.97
C GLY A 14 -13.02 -1.51 -7.29
N LEU A 15 -11.93 -2.29 -7.23
CA LEU A 15 -10.68 -1.88 -6.56
C LEU A 15 -10.02 -0.68 -7.24
N SER A 16 -10.15 -0.53 -8.55
CA SER A 16 -9.59 0.60 -9.30
C SER A 16 -10.21 1.94 -8.92
N LYS A 17 -11.41 1.96 -8.31
CA LYS A 17 -12.00 3.20 -7.79
C LYS A 17 -11.21 3.74 -6.60
N TYR A 18 -10.68 2.85 -5.78
CA TYR A 18 -9.95 3.19 -4.56
C TYR A 18 -8.44 3.18 -4.75
N PHE A 19 -7.93 2.40 -5.68
CA PHE A 19 -6.50 2.25 -5.96
C PHE A 19 -6.25 2.50 -7.44
N ASN A 20 -6.07 3.77 -7.80
CA ASN A 20 -5.68 4.19 -9.14
C ASN A 20 -4.59 5.28 -9.06
N SER A 21 -3.90 5.51 -10.16
CA SER A 21 -2.85 6.52 -10.29
C SER A 21 -3.36 7.86 -10.82
N VAL A 22 -4.67 7.98 -11.08
CA VAL A 22 -5.24 9.05 -11.90
C VAL A 22 -5.96 10.10 -11.05
N THR A 23 -6.78 9.68 -10.09
CA THR A 23 -7.47 10.57 -9.15
C THR A 23 -6.64 10.78 -7.89
N ASP A 24 -6.76 11.95 -7.27
CA ASP A 24 -6.05 12.25 -6.03
C ASP A 24 -6.42 11.28 -4.90
N THR A 25 -7.68 10.85 -4.85
CA THR A 25 -8.17 9.83 -3.90
C THR A 25 -7.49 8.48 -4.12
N GLY A 26 -7.37 8.03 -5.37
CA GLY A 26 -6.68 6.80 -5.73
C GLY A 26 -5.22 6.83 -5.34
N ARG A 27 -4.53 7.92 -5.68
CA ARG A 27 -3.11 8.13 -5.37
C ARG A 27 -2.86 8.16 -3.86
N ALA A 28 -3.72 8.84 -3.09
CA ALA A 28 -3.61 8.90 -1.64
C ALA A 28 -3.78 7.52 -1.00
N ASN A 29 -4.72 6.71 -1.47
CA ASN A 29 -4.94 5.37 -0.95
C ASN A 29 -3.80 4.41 -1.27
N VAL A 30 -3.24 4.47 -2.49
CA VAL A 30 -2.04 3.70 -2.84
C VAL A 30 -0.88 4.08 -1.92
N ALA A 31 -0.62 5.38 -1.71
CA ALA A 31 0.43 5.83 -0.81
C ALA A 31 0.23 5.33 0.64
N LYS A 32 -1.00 5.44 1.16
CA LYS A 32 -1.34 4.90 2.49
C LYS A 32 -1.13 3.39 2.57
N ALA A 33 -1.54 2.65 1.55
CA ALA A 33 -1.35 1.21 1.50
C ALA A 33 0.14 0.82 1.46
N THR A 34 0.97 1.56 0.73
CA THR A 34 2.43 1.34 0.73
C THR A 34 3.03 1.59 2.10
N LEU A 35 2.69 2.72 2.74
CA LEU A 35 3.22 3.05 4.07
C LEU A 35 2.77 2.03 5.13
N LEU A 36 1.49 1.65 5.12
CA LEU A 36 0.98 0.60 6.00
C LEU A 36 1.64 -0.75 5.70
N GLY A 37 1.79 -1.12 4.43
CA GLY A 37 2.43 -2.38 4.03
C GLY A 37 3.86 -2.48 4.52
N VAL A 38 4.68 -1.44 4.28
CA VAL A 38 6.07 -1.40 4.76
C VAL A 38 6.12 -1.39 6.29
N GLY A 39 5.25 -0.63 6.95
CA GLY A 39 5.16 -0.59 8.41
C GLY A 39 4.80 -1.95 9.01
N LEU A 40 3.83 -2.66 8.43
CA LEU A 40 3.43 -4.00 8.87
C LEU A 40 4.50 -5.04 8.61
N ILE A 41 5.22 -4.96 7.48
CA ILE A 41 6.35 -5.85 7.20
C ILE A 41 7.47 -5.61 8.22
N GLY A 42 7.83 -4.35 8.47
CA GLY A 42 8.81 -3.99 9.48
C GLY A 42 8.41 -4.47 10.88
N LEU A 43 7.16 -4.23 11.28
CA LEU A 43 6.60 -4.70 12.54
C LEU A 43 6.60 -6.23 12.63
N PHE A 44 6.25 -6.92 11.54
CA PHE A 44 6.28 -8.37 11.48
C PHE A 44 7.70 -8.89 11.74
N PHE A 45 8.73 -8.32 11.11
CA PHE A 45 10.12 -8.71 11.38
C PHE A 45 10.59 -8.34 12.79
N TRP A 46 10.08 -7.26 13.35
CA TRP A 46 10.40 -6.85 14.72
C TRP A 46 9.77 -7.77 15.76
N LEU A 47 8.49 -8.13 15.58
CA LEU A 47 7.75 -9.03 16.47
C LEU A 47 8.06 -10.51 16.21
N LYS A 48 8.58 -10.86 15.02
CA LYS A 48 8.94 -12.24 14.70
C LYS A 48 10.07 -12.67 15.65
N PRO A 49 9.80 -13.61 16.58
CA PRO A 49 10.84 -14.08 17.48
C PRO A 49 11.94 -14.69 16.63
N LYS A 50 13.19 -14.26 16.87
CA LYS A 50 14.36 -14.96 16.33
C LYS A 50 14.25 -16.38 16.89
N LYS A 51 13.96 -17.36 16.03
CA LYS A 51 14.12 -18.76 16.41
C LYS A 51 15.56 -18.88 16.90
N GLN A 52 15.72 -19.22 18.17
CA GLN A 52 17.02 -19.57 18.73
C GLN A 52 17.64 -20.54 17.74
N ALA A 53 18.81 -20.18 17.21
CA ALA A 53 19.62 -21.16 16.49
C ALA A 53 19.75 -22.31 17.47
N VAL A 54 19.22 -23.47 17.09
CA VAL A 54 19.38 -24.69 17.88
C VAL A 54 20.88 -24.86 18.04
N GLU A 55 21.36 -24.55 19.25
CA GLU A 55 22.73 -24.75 19.65
C GLU A 55 22.95 -26.26 19.67
N LYS A 56 23.30 -26.81 18.51
CA LYS A 56 23.93 -28.11 18.41
C LYS A 56 25.41 -27.90 18.69
N LYS A 57 25.83 -28.05 19.96
CA LYS A 57 26.80 -29.07 20.35
C LYS A 57 27.03 -29.07 21.86
#